data_AF-A0A1I6GAE5-F1
#
_entry.id   AF-A0A1I6GAE5-F1
#
_cell.length_a   1.000
_cell.length_b   1.000
_cell.length_c   1.000
_cell.angle_alpha   90.00
_cell.angle_beta   90.00
_cell.angle_gamma   90.00
#
_symmetry.space_group_name_H-M   'P 1'
#
loop_
_entity.id
_entity.type
_entity.pdbx_description
1 polymer ?
#
loop_
_entity_poly.entity_id
_entity_poly.type
_entity_poly.pdbx_seq_one_letter_code
_entity_poly.pdbx_strand_id
1 'polypeptide(L)'
;MKLLPIASAVALSLAVLTSPVIAHDHGKKDHKHDEQERPDHYKGKPSENLTQALNNLREYNKLLNTELSGELTPQKMAEIHQLTYTLERALERLDDEIDEMKDVLEEVHLGSERMELDRVKKNGARYLESSNKLVEAGRAYK
;
A
#
# COMPACT_ATOMS: atom_id res chain seq x y z
N MET A 1 3.37 76.71 -3.36
CA MET A 1 2.03 76.33 -2.85
C MET A 1 1.24 75.67 -3.97
N LYS A 2 1.03 74.35 -3.89
CA LYS A 2 -0.11 73.54 -4.41
C LYS A 2 0.30 72.05 -4.55
N LEU A 3 -0.07 71.31 -3.48
CA LEU A 3 -0.67 69.97 -3.40
C LEU A 3 -0.35 68.89 -4.47
N LEU A 4 0.12 67.73 -3.98
CA LEU A 4 0.07 66.40 -4.61
C LEU A 4 -1.39 65.91 -4.84
N PRO A 5 -1.59 64.92 -5.72
CA PRO A 5 -1.88 63.58 -5.19
C PRO A 5 -1.18 62.41 -5.91
N ILE A 6 -1.14 61.33 -5.14
CA ILE A 6 -0.65 59.98 -5.41
C ILE A 6 -1.64 59.24 -6.33
N ALA A 7 -1.14 58.41 -7.24
CA ALA A 7 -1.90 57.28 -7.76
C ALA A 7 -0.97 56.10 -8.08
N SER A 8 -1.03 55.10 -7.22
CA SER A 8 -0.58 53.73 -7.45
C SER A 8 -1.28 53.12 -8.66
N ALA A 9 -0.54 52.32 -9.43
CA ALA A 9 -1.12 51.16 -10.09
C ALA A 9 -0.08 50.03 -10.10
N VAL A 10 -0.22 49.15 -9.12
CA VAL A 10 0.44 47.85 -9.07
C VAL A 10 -0.21 46.98 -10.13
N ALA A 11 0.57 46.49 -11.09
CA ALA A 11 0.17 45.37 -11.93
C ALA A 11 1.09 44.18 -11.58
N LEU A 12 0.73 43.46 -10.52
CA LEU A 12 1.35 42.18 -10.18
C LEU A 12 0.61 41.11 -11.00
N SER A 13 1.18 40.77 -12.15
CA SER A 13 0.69 39.71 -13.01
C SER A 13 0.90 38.36 -12.32
N LEU A 14 -0.12 37.89 -11.61
CA LEU A 14 -0.16 36.54 -11.04
C LEU A 14 -0.41 35.54 -12.17
N ALA A 15 0.65 35.01 -12.76
CA ALA A 15 0.56 33.87 -13.65
C ALA A 15 0.20 32.63 -12.80
N VAL A 16 -1.09 32.29 -12.77
CA VAL A 16 -1.54 31.00 -12.24
C VAL A 16 -1.12 29.94 -13.25
N LEU A 17 0.03 29.32 -13.02
CA LEU A 17 0.38 28.07 -13.68
C LEU A 17 -0.56 26.99 -13.14
N THR A 18 -1.66 26.75 -13.85
CA THR A 18 -2.48 25.55 -13.62
C THR A 18 -1.68 24.34 -14.09
N SER A 19 -0.83 23.81 -13.21
CA SER A 19 -0.36 22.44 -13.38
C SER A 19 -1.59 21.53 -13.37
N PRO A 20 -1.74 20.60 -14.33
CA PRO A 20 -2.79 19.61 -14.23
C PRO A 20 -2.60 18.86 -12.91
N VAL A 21 -3.64 18.86 -12.07
CA VAL A 21 -3.76 17.87 -11.01
C VAL A 21 -3.78 16.53 -11.74
N ILE A 22 -2.64 15.84 -11.75
CA ILE A 22 -2.62 14.42 -12.05
C ILE A 22 -3.44 13.82 -10.91
N ALA A 23 -4.71 13.55 -11.18
CA ALA A 23 -5.46 12.56 -10.42
C ALA A 23 -4.52 11.38 -10.34
N HIS A 24 -4.15 11.01 -9.10
CA HIS A 24 -3.24 9.92 -8.83
C HIS A 24 -3.95 8.67 -9.33
N ASP A 25 -3.75 8.37 -10.61
CA ASP A 25 -4.02 7.09 -11.21
C ASP A 25 -3.17 6.14 -10.38
N HIS A 26 -3.80 5.51 -9.38
CA HIS A 26 -3.38 4.20 -8.90
C HIS A 26 -3.64 3.26 -10.07
N GLY A 27 -2.87 3.47 -11.14
CA GLY A 27 -2.74 2.57 -12.24
C GLY A 27 -2.27 1.30 -11.58
N LYS A 28 -3.21 0.36 -11.46
CA LYS A 28 -2.98 -1.02 -11.16
C LYS A 28 -1.87 -1.45 -12.11
N LYS A 29 -0.61 -1.31 -11.67
CA LYS A 29 0.48 -2.00 -12.33
C LYS A 29 0.13 -3.43 -12.04
N ASP A 30 -0.36 -4.11 -13.05
CA ASP A 30 -0.48 -5.55 -13.02
C ASP A 30 0.95 -6.05 -12.74
N HIS A 31 1.29 -6.19 -11.46
CA HIS A 31 2.45 -6.92 -10.98
C HIS A 31 2.15 -8.40 -11.18
N LYS A 32 1.78 -8.76 -12.41
CA LYS A 32 1.75 -10.12 -12.89
C LYS A 32 3.22 -10.51 -12.94
N HIS A 33 3.73 -11.05 -11.84
CA HIS A 33 4.93 -11.85 -11.90
C HIS A 33 4.63 -12.91 -12.95
N ASP A 34 5.35 -12.83 -14.07
CA ASP A 34 5.21 -13.73 -15.20
C ASP A 34 5.18 -15.18 -14.68
N GLU A 35 3.98 -15.75 -14.60
CA GLU A 35 3.75 -17.19 -14.42
C GLU A 35 4.10 -17.92 -15.71
N GLN A 36 5.17 -17.49 -16.40
CA GLN A 36 5.70 -18.20 -17.55
C GLN A 36 6.06 -19.59 -17.07
N GLU A 37 5.31 -20.59 -17.57
CA GLU A 37 5.46 -22.02 -17.36
C GLU A 37 6.90 -22.47 -17.67
N ARG A 38 7.82 -22.23 -16.75
CA ARG A 38 8.99 -23.10 -16.60
C ARG A 38 8.52 -24.32 -15.81
N PRO A 39 8.85 -25.55 -16.21
CA PRO A 39 8.36 -26.78 -15.59
C PRO A 39 8.62 -26.91 -14.07
N ASP A 40 9.48 -26.07 -13.49
CA ASP A 40 9.94 -26.13 -12.10
C ASP A 40 9.52 -24.92 -11.23
N HIS A 41 8.45 -24.20 -11.57
CA HIS A 41 7.93 -23.16 -10.68
C HIS A 41 7.23 -23.79 -9.46
N TYR A 42 7.89 -23.72 -8.30
CA TYR A 42 7.27 -24.03 -7.03
C TYR A 42 6.10 -23.07 -6.79
N LYS A 43 4.91 -23.61 -6.50
CA LYS A 43 3.76 -22.78 -6.14
C LYS A 43 3.85 -22.45 -4.65
N GLY A 44 4.09 -21.18 -4.35
CA GLY A 44 4.02 -20.66 -2.98
C GLY A 44 2.66 -20.93 -2.35
N LYS A 45 2.62 -20.95 -1.01
CA LYS A 45 1.36 -21.11 -0.26
C LYS A 45 0.39 -19.96 -0.60
N PRO A 46 -0.91 -20.25 -0.76
CA PRO A 46 -1.89 -19.21 -1.10
C PRO A 46 -2.05 -18.18 0.03
N SER A 47 -2.39 -16.95 -0.37
CA SER A 47 -2.71 -15.81 0.50
C SER A 47 -4.02 -15.17 0.01
N GLU A 48 -5.16 -15.76 0.34
CA GLU A 48 -6.46 -15.35 -0.22
C GLU A 48 -7.11 -14.15 0.49
N ASN A 49 -6.60 -13.78 1.67
CA ASN A 49 -7.09 -12.69 2.50
C ASN A 49 -5.98 -12.12 3.38
N LEU A 50 -6.24 -10.96 4.00
CA LEU A 50 -5.30 -10.26 4.87
C LEU A 50 -4.73 -11.17 5.97
N THR A 51 -5.56 -11.98 6.63
CA THR A 51 -5.08 -12.87 7.70
C THR A 51 -4.12 -13.92 7.18
N GLN A 52 -4.40 -14.54 6.03
CA GLN A 52 -3.48 -15.50 5.41
C GLN A 52 -2.18 -14.80 4.98
N ALA A 53 -2.27 -13.63 4.35
CA ALA A 53 -1.12 -12.85 3.92
C ALA A 53 -0.19 -12.49 5.10
N LEU A 54 -0.75 -11.95 6.19
CA LEU A 54 0.02 -11.60 7.39
C LEU A 54 0.65 -12.83 8.06
N ASN A 55 -0.07 -13.96 8.11
CA ASN A 55 0.47 -15.20 8.65
C ASN A 55 1.62 -15.75 7.81
N ASN A 56 1.46 -15.75 6.48
CA ASN A 56 2.49 -16.20 5.54
C ASN A 56 3.72 -15.29 5.62
N LEU A 57 3.54 -13.96 5.64
CA LEU A 57 4.63 -13.01 5.87
C LEU A 57 5.40 -13.31 7.16
N ARG A 58 4.70 -13.45 8.28
CA ARG A 58 5.32 -13.72 9.59
C ARG A 58 6.13 -15.03 9.57
N GLU A 59 5.51 -16.10 9.10
CA GLU A 59 6.12 -17.44 9.10
C GLU A 59 7.32 -17.50 8.15
N TYR A 60 7.16 -17.03 6.92
CA TYR A 60 8.19 -17.17 5.90
C TYR A 60 9.31 -16.14 6.05
N ASN A 61 9.06 -14.97 6.65
CA ASN A 61 10.14 -14.05 7.03
C ASN A 61 11.05 -14.67 8.09
N LYS A 62 10.49 -15.44 9.04
CA LYS A 62 11.32 -16.17 10.01
C LYS A 62 12.19 -17.22 9.33
N LEU A 63 11.63 -17.98 8.38
CA LEU A 63 12.38 -18.98 7.61
C LEU A 63 13.48 -18.31 6.78
N LEU A 64 13.14 -17.26 6.03
CA LEU A 64 14.11 -16.49 5.25
C LEU A 64 15.24 -15.94 6.13
N ASN A 65 14.93 -15.39 7.31
CA ASN A 65 15.93 -14.91 8.25
C ASN A 65 16.85 -16.04 8.75
N THR A 66 16.31 -17.24 8.99
CA THR A 66 17.12 -18.42 9.34
C THR A 66 18.07 -18.79 8.21
N GLU A 67 17.60 -18.82 6.96
CA GLU A 67 18.45 -19.17 5.81
C GLU A 67 19.56 -18.14 5.57
N LEU A 68 19.25 -16.85 5.74
CA LEU A 68 20.21 -15.76 5.61
C LEU A 68 21.26 -15.70 6.72
N SER A 69 21.04 -16.40 7.84
CA SER A 69 21.99 -16.44 8.96
C SER A 69 23.17 -17.40 8.73
N GLY A 70 23.11 -18.23 7.69
CA GLY A 70 24.13 -19.21 7.34
C GLY A 70 24.91 -18.88 6.07
N GLU A 71 25.76 -19.83 5.63
CA GLU A 71 26.44 -19.74 4.33
C GLU A 71 25.44 -20.00 3.18
N LEU A 72 25.43 -19.11 2.18
CA LEU A 72 24.57 -19.22 1.01
C LEU A 72 25.13 -20.20 -0.03
N THR A 73 25.02 -21.49 0.29
CA THR A 73 25.32 -22.57 -0.66
C THR A 73 24.30 -22.62 -1.81
N PRO A 74 24.59 -23.29 -2.95
CA PRO A 74 23.62 -23.46 -4.02
C PRO A 74 22.28 -24.08 -3.58
N GLN A 75 22.33 -25.04 -2.64
CA GLN A 75 21.13 -25.64 -2.04
C GLN A 75 20.30 -24.58 -1.29
N LYS A 76 20.96 -23.74 -0.49
CA LYS A 76 20.30 -22.67 0.28
C LYS A 76 19.68 -21.61 -0.62
N MET A 77 20.34 -21.28 -1.73
CA MET A 77 19.77 -20.39 -2.74
C MET A 77 18.48 -20.96 -3.36
N ALA A 78 18.41 -22.28 -3.61
CA ALA A 78 17.19 -22.92 -4.09
C ALA A 78 16.06 -22.91 -3.04
N GLU A 79 16.39 -23.15 -1.77
CA GLU A 79 15.43 -23.08 -0.66
C GLU A 79 14.88 -21.66 -0.49
N ILE A 80 15.75 -20.64 -0.51
CA ILE A 80 15.35 -19.23 -0.49
C ILE A 80 14.41 -18.91 -1.66
N HIS A 81 14.74 -19.35 -2.88
CA HIS A 81 13.87 -19.16 -4.04
C HIS A 81 12.47 -19.78 -3.85
N GLN A 82 12.38 -20.97 -3.25
CA GLN A 82 11.07 -21.58 -2.97
C GLN A 82 10.29 -20.81 -1.90
N LEU A 83 10.97 -20.36 -0.84
CA LEU A 83 10.36 -19.55 0.23
C LEU A 83 9.81 -18.23 -0.32
N THR A 84 10.54 -17.58 -1.25
CA THR A 84 10.14 -16.28 -1.79
C THR A 84 8.84 -16.34 -2.58
N TYR A 85 8.47 -17.46 -3.21
CA TYR A 85 7.15 -17.57 -3.86
C TYR A 85 5.98 -17.37 -2.89
N THR A 86 6.10 -17.85 -1.66
CA THR A 86 5.04 -17.65 -0.66
C THR A 86 5.02 -16.21 -0.16
N LEU A 87 6.20 -15.60 0.01
CA LEU A 87 6.31 -14.19 0.39
C LEU A 87 5.75 -13.27 -0.71
N GLU A 88 6.03 -13.55 -1.98
CA GLU A 88 5.47 -12.82 -3.13
C GLU A 88 3.94 -12.86 -3.13
N ARG A 89 3.34 -14.05 -3.01
CA ARG A 89 1.87 -14.20 -2.92
C ARG A 89 1.28 -13.44 -1.74
N ALA A 90 1.98 -13.40 -0.60
CA ALA A 90 1.53 -12.67 0.58
C ALA A 90 1.65 -11.14 0.41
N LEU A 91 2.71 -10.66 -0.23
CA LEU A 91 2.88 -9.24 -0.54
C LEU A 91 1.86 -8.76 -1.59
N GLU A 92 1.62 -9.56 -2.63
CA GLU A 92 0.60 -9.29 -3.64
C GLU A 92 -0.80 -9.15 -3.00
N ARG A 93 -1.17 -10.08 -2.11
CA ARG A 93 -2.44 -9.94 -1.38
C ARG A 93 -2.46 -8.72 -0.46
N LEU A 94 -1.35 -8.39 0.20
CA LEU A 94 -1.29 -7.23 1.07
C LEU A 94 -1.44 -5.92 0.29
N ASP A 95 -0.91 -5.85 -0.94
CA ASP A 95 -1.10 -4.72 -1.85
C ASP A 95 -2.59 -4.50 -2.15
N ASP A 96 -3.30 -5.56 -2.57
CA ASP A 96 -4.76 -5.52 -2.79
C ASP A 96 -5.54 -5.04 -1.54
N GLU A 97 -5.16 -5.54 -0.36
CA GLU A 97 -5.82 -5.20 0.91
C GLU A 97 -5.56 -3.73 1.30
N ILE A 98 -4.37 -3.19 0.98
CA ILE A 98 -4.02 -1.78 1.20
C ILE A 98 -4.80 -0.88 0.27
N ASP A 99 -4.98 -1.27 -0.99
CA ASP A 99 -5.82 -0.53 -1.92
C ASP A 99 -7.29 -0.52 -1.46
N GLU A 100 -7.85 -1.65 -1.02
CA GLU A 100 -9.19 -1.65 -0.42
C GLU A 100 -9.27 -0.77 0.83
N MET A 101 -8.26 -0.80 1.70
CA MET A 101 -8.22 0.07 2.88
C MET A 101 -8.20 1.56 2.52
N LYS A 102 -7.48 1.95 1.47
CA LYS A 102 -7.45 3.33 0.97
C LYS A 102 -8.83 3.77 0.46
N ASP A 103 -9.48 2.94 -0.34
CA ASP A 103 -10.82 3.21 -0.85
C ASP A 103 -11.85 3.35 0.29
N VAL A 104 -11.80 2.45 1.28
CA VAL A 104 -12.68 2.51 2.45
C VAL A 104 -12.41 3.74 3.30
N LEU A 105 -11.15 4.15 3.44
CA LEU A 105 -10.79 5.37 4.18
C LEU A 105 -11.27 6.63 3.46
N GLU A 106 -11.19 6.67 2.14
CA GLU A 106 -11.71 7.77 1.32
C GLU A 106 -13.22 7.95 1.53
N GLU A 107 -13.97 6.85 1.65
CA GLU A 107 -15.40 6.91 1.99
C GLU A 107 -15.68 7.56 3.37
N VAL A 108 -14.76 7.40 4.33
CA VAL A 108 -14.83 8.09 5.63
C VAL A 108 -14.56 9.57 5.44
N HIS A 109 -13.53 9.92 4.65
CA HIS A 109 -13.16 11.29 4.35
C HIS A 109 -14.33 12.04 3.69
N LEU A 110 -14.83 11.55 2.55
CA LEU A 110 -15.95 12.17 1.83
C LEU A 110 -17.24 12.22 2.64
N GLY A 111 -17.52 11.19 3.44
CA GLY A 111 -18.67 11.19 4.34
C GLY A 111 -18.56 12.28 5.42
N SER A 112 -17.35 12.53 5.93
CA SER A 112 -17.11 13.56 6.94
C SER A 112 -17.32 14.98 6.40
N GLU A 113 -16.94 15.24 5.14
CA GLU A 113 -17.16 16.54 4.48
C GLU A 113 -18.65 16.88 4.30
N ARG A 114 -19.49 15.84 4.19
CA ARG A 114 -20.93 15.96 3.89
C ARG A 114 -21.83 15.76 5.11
N MET A 115 -21.24 15.58 6.30
CA MET A 115 -21.97 15.25 7.52
C MET A 115 -22.81 13.96 7.38
N GLU A 116 -22.30 12.95 6.65
CA GLU A 116 -22.95 11.66 6.44
C GLU A 116 -22.59 10.69 7.58
N LEU A 117 -23.20 10.87 8.75
CA LEU A 117 -22.85 10.18 10.00
C LEU A 117 -22.75 8.65 9.87
N ASP A 118 -23.69 8.01 9.19
CA ASP A 118 -23.71 6.55 9.04
C ASP A 118 -22.62 6.04 8.11
N ARG A 119 -22.30 6.79 7.03
CA ARG A 119 -21.21 6.47 6.11
C ARG A 119 -19.87 6.52 6.85
N VAL A 120 -19.66 7.58 7.64
CA VAL A 120 -18.46 7.75 8.47
C VAL A 120 -18.30 6.60 9.45
N LYS A 121 -19.36 6.28 10.22
CA LYS A 121 -19.30 5.20 11.22
C LYS A 121 -19.04 3.84 10.59
N LYS A 122 -19.78 3.49 9.53
CA LYS A 122 -19.68 2.18 8.89
C LYS A 122 -18.32 1.95 8.25
N ASN A 123 -17.85 2.89 7.44
CA ASN A 123 -16.56 2.73 6.75
C ASN A 123 -15.39 2.91 7.71
N GLY A 124 -15.51 3.77 8.72
CA GLY A 124 -14.50 3.93 9.77
C GLY A 124 -14.27 2.63 10.54
N ALA A 125 -15.34 1.92 10.91
CA ALA A 125 -15.23 0.62 11.56
C ALA A 125 -14.52 -0.42 10.68
N ARG A 126 -14.86 -0.48 9.38
CA ARG A 126 -14.22 -1.39 8.41
C ARG A 126 -12.74 -1.09 8.23
N TYR A 127 -12.38 0.18 8.03
CA TYR A 127 -10.98 0.61 7.90
C TYR A 127 -10.17 0.27 9.16
N LEU A 128 -10.71 0.56 10.34
CA LEU A 128 -10.05 0.26 11.61
C LEU A 128 -9.86 -1.23 11.82
N GLU A 129 -10.82 -2.07 11.42
CA GLU A 129 -10.66 -3.53 11.51
C GLU A 129 -9.44 -4.03 10.74
N SER A 130 -9.31 -3.66 9.46
CA SER A 130 -8.20 -4.10 8.61
C SER A 130 -6.86 -3.47 9.02
N SER A 131 -6.84 -2.15 9.28
CA SER A 131 -5.61 -1.46 9.67
C SER A 131 -5.08 -1.92 11.03
N ASN A 132 -5.95 -2.25 11.99
CA ASN A 132 -5.52 -2.80 13.28
C ASN A 132 -4.85 -4.18 13.12
N LYS A 133 -5.39 -5.07 12.27
CA LYS A 133 -4.75 -6.38 11.98
C LYS A 133 -3.31 -6.19 11.48
N LEU A 134 -3.08 -5.21 10.61
CA LEU A 134 -1.75 -4.88 10.09
C LEU A 134 -0.80 -4.37 11.19
N VAL A 135 -1.26 -3.41 12.00
CA VAL A 135 -0.46 -2.85 13.09
C VAL A 135 -0.13 -3.90 14.16
N GLU A 136 -1.10 -4.75 14.51
CA GLU A 136 -0.93 -5.84 15.47
C GLU A 136 0.07 -6.90 14.97
N ALA A 137 -0.03 -7.29 13.69
CA ALA A 137 0.93 -8.20 13.08
C ALA A 137 2.37 -7.67 13.17
N GLY A 138 2.58 -6.37 12.97
CA GLY A 138 3.89 -5.73 13.13
C GLY A 138 4.41 -5.69 14.57
N ARG A 139 3.52 -5.58 15.57
CA ARG A 139 3.90 -5.61 17.00
C ARG A 139 4.31 -7.00 17.47
N ALA A 140 3.67 -8.05 16.93
CA ALA A 140 3.95 -9.44 17.29
C ALA A 140 5.30 -9.96 16.74
N TYR A 141 6.03 -9.15 15.95
CA TYR A 141 7.31 -9.49 15.35
C TYR A 141 8.53 -8.88 16.09
N LYS A 142 8.34 -8.34 17.29
CA LYS A 142 9.43 -7.96 18.20
C LYS A 142 9.82 -9.12 19.10
#